data_AF-A0A7C1SU62-F1
#
_entry.id   AF-A0A7C1SU62-F1
#
_cell.length_a   1.000
_cell.length_b   1.000
_cell.length_c   1.000
_cell.angle_alpha   90.00
_cell.angle_beta   90.00
_cell.angle_gamma   90.00
#
_symmetry.space_group_name_H-M   'P 1'
#
loop_
_entity.id
_entity.type
_entity.pdbx_description
1 polymer ?
#
loop_
_entity_poly.entity_id
_entity_poly.type
_entity_poly.pdbx_seq_one_letter_code
_entity_poly.pdbx_strand_id
1 'polypeptide(L)'
;MPSTKVQIWNLGLLRLGEALLTSVTEDSNPRRVCEAIYDQVLEETLAAGPEFGWRFAGRRGSVNVNNTAITAVADHSGTVSGTVLVTAAEHDLQTGDTVTITDTTSYNGDHVITVVTGDTFYFTATFVATETGTVQWTSDEFTYRFTRPTSVRVIKVSVNSAQLTDWKREDIYLLTSQEDTTVIVEYVQSITNEALFPSHFAKVLYMNMAAHLAYDLVQNRALSDRLLLELETVHMPRAVALDAKELFVEEDNQDWRDVGHAGGTRQNFNLPRLTAAQVSQSNIT
;
A
#
# COMPACT_ATOMS: atom_id res chain seq x y z
N MET A 1 22.33 14.36 -5.09
CA MET A 1 21.32 13.99 -4.07
C MET A 1 21.86 12.81 -3.30
N PRO A 2 21.60 12.68 -1.99
CA PRO A 2 21.99 11.49 -1.26
C PRO A 2 21.29 10.28 -1.89
N SER A 3 22.07 9.29 -2.33
CA SER A 3 21.59 8.05 -2.97
C SER A 3 22.03 6.81 -2.19
N THR A 4 22.58 7.01 -0.99
CA THR A 4 23.09 5.95 -0.12
C THR A 4 22.79 6.27 1.33
N LYS A 5 22.66 5.22 2.15
CA LYS A 5 22.42 5.33 3.60
C LYS A 5 23.45 6.24 4.30
N VAL A 6 24.75 6.07 4.01
CA VAL A 6 25.83 6.91 4.59
C VAL A 6 25.65 8.39 4.27
N GLN A 7 25.25 8.74 3.05
CA GLN A 7 25.05 10.13 2.66
C GLN A 7 23.86 10.77 3.40
N ILE A 8 22.77 10.02 3.61
CA ILE A 8 21.62 10.48 4.39
C ILE A 8 22.05 10.75 5.84
N TRP A 9 22.77 9.81 6.45
CA TRP A 9 23.30 9.97 7.80
C TRP A 9 24.22 11.18 7.92
N ASN A 10 25.16 11.34 6.99
CA ASN A 10 26.11 12.44 6.99
C ASN A 10 25.43 13.81 6.86
N LEU A 11 24.32 13.91 6.12
CA LEU A 11 23.55 15.15 6.06
C LEU A 11 22.88 15.48 7.39
N GLY A 12 22.42 14.46 8.13
CA GLY A 12 21.91 14.64 9.49
C GLY A 12 23.00 15.04 10.48
N LEU A 13 24.12 14.32 10.49
CA LEU A 13 25.28 14.58 11.35
C LEU A 13 25.87 15.97 11.13
N LEU A 14 25.92 16.44 9.87
CA LEU A 14 26.38 17.79 9.54
C LEU A 14 25.54 18.88 10.23
N ARG A 15 24.24 18.65 10.45
CA ARG A 15 23.36 19.59 11.17
C ARG A 15 23.66 19.66 12.67
N LEU A 16 24.23 18.59 13.20
CA LEU A 16 24.60 18.47 14.61
C LEU A 16 26.04 18.94 14.88
N GLY A 17 26.84 19.14 13.82
CA GLY A 17 28.27 19.43 13.94
C GLY A 17 29.11 18.20 14.26
N GLU A 18 28.57 17.01 14.03
CA GLU A 18 29.23 15.72 14.29
C GLU A 18 30.19 15.32 13.16
N ALA A 19 31.13 14.42 13.50
CA ALA A 19 32.06 13.87 12.52
C ALA A 19 31.33 13.05 11.45
N LEU A 20 31.71 13.25 10.19
CA LEU A 20 31.11 12.52 9.07
C LEU A 20 31.63 11.09 9.01
N LEU A 21 30.74 10.20 8.59
CA LEU A 21 31.01 8.79 8.36
C LEU A 21 31.62 8.56 6.97
N THR A 22 32.48 7.56 6.89
CA THR A 22 33.14 7.07 5.68
C THR A 22 32.52 5.77 5.16
N SER A 23 31.83 5.00 6.02
CA SER A 23 31.19 3.73 5.65
C SER A 23 30.01 3.39 6.57
N VAL A 24 29.06 2.58 6.10
CA VAL A 24 28.01 1.98 6.96
C VAL A 24 28.59 0.99 7.97
N THR A 25 29.80 0.49 7.76
CA THR A 25 30.43 -0.56 8.57
C THR A 25 31.50 -0.04 9.53
N GLU A 26 31.78 1.26 9.55
CA GLU A 26 32.83 1.78 10.43
C GLU A 26 32.47 1.61 11.91
N ASP A 27 33.44 1.38 12.78
CA ASP A 27 33.17 1.27 14.21
C ASP A 27 33.30 2.62 14.94
N SER A 28 32.27 3.45 14.78
CA SER A 28 32.16 4.74 15.47
C SER A 28 30.85 4.87 16.23
N ASN A 29 30.85 5.69 17.28
CA ASN A 29 29.65 5.96 18.06
C ASN A 29 28.52 6.58 17.20
N PRO A 30 28.78 7.62 16.36
CA PRO A 30 27.74 8.20 15.51
C PRO A 30 27.11 7.18 14.56
N ARG A 31 27.90 6.28 13.97
CA ARG A 31 27.38 5.22 13.11
C ARG A 31 26.43 4.29 13.86
N ARG A 32 26.81 3.81 15.06
CA ARG A 32 25.97 2.90 15.87
C ARG A 32 24.61 3.53 16.20
N VAL A 33 24.60 4.81 16.58
CA VAL A 33 23.36 5.52 16.91
C VAL A 33 22.52 5.76 15.65
N CYS A 34 23.12 6.20 14.53
CA CYS A 34 22.42 6.35 13.26
C CYS A 34 21.73 5.05 12.82
N GLU A 35 22.45 3.92 12.84
CA GLU A 35 21.89 2.62 12.45
C GLU A 35 20.75 2.19 13.37
N ALA A 36 20.88 2.40 14.69
CA ALA A 36 19.88 1.98 15.66
C ALA A 36 18.51 2.64 15.46
N ILE A 37 18.47 3.87 14.94
CA ILE A 37 17.22 4.63 14.77
C ILE A 37 16.73 4.69 13.32
N TYR A 38 17.57 4.31 12.35
CA TYR A 38 17.32 4.62 10.94
C TYR A 38 16.01 4.05 10.43
N ASP A 39 15.76 2.76 10.65
CA ASP A 39 14.56 2.09 10.15
C ASP A 39 13.29 2.65 10.79
N GLN A 40 13.33 2.97 12.09
CA GLN A 40 12.22 3.60 12.80
C GLN A 40 11.90 4.99 12.24
N VAL A 41 12.92 5.84 12.07
CA VAL A 41 12.75 7.20 11.54
C VAL A 41 12.33 7.18 10.07
N LEU A 42 12.80 6.21 9.29
CA LEU A 42 12.39 6.02 7.91
C LEU A 42 10.90 5.66 7.82
N GLU A 43 10.44 4.69 8.61
CA GLU A 43 9.03 4.30 8.64
C GLU A 43 8.13 5.44 9.12
N GLU A 44 8.55 6.16 10.17
CA GLU A 44 7.86 7.35 10.66
C GLU A 44 7.75 8.43 9.57
N THR A 45 8.84 8.69 8.84
CA THR A 45 8.87 9.69 7.77
C THR A 45 7.99 9.29 6.58
N LEU A 46 7.95 7.99 6.24
CA LEU A 46 7.04 7.45 5.22
C LEU A 46 5.58 7.58 5.68
N ALA A 47 5.29 7.34 6.95
CA ALA A 47 3.96 7.41 7.55
C ALA A 47 3.44 8.85 7.66
N ALA A 48 4.32 9.82 7.96
CA ALA A 48 4.00 11.24 8.14
C ALA A 48 3.74 11.99 6.82
N GLY A 49 3.90 11.33 5.67
CA GLY A 49 3.66 11.90 4.35
C GLY A 49 2.24 12.47 4.15
N PRO A 50 1.96 13.06 2.97
CA PRO A 50 0.67 13.72 2.69
C PRO A 50 -0.50 12.73 2.84
N GLU A 51 -1.74 13.22 2.88
CA GLU A 51 -2.96 12.40 3.10
C GLU A 51 -3.00 11.14 2.21
N PHE A 52 -2.68 11.29 0.92
CA PHE A 52 -2.63 10.18 -0.04
C PHE A 52 -1.29 9.45 -0.13
N GLY A 53 -0.41 9.65 0.86
CA GLY A 53 0.91 9.05 0.92
C GLY A 53 1.90 9.67 -0.06
N TRP A 54 3.19 9.40 0.16
CA TRP A 54 4.23 9.79 -0.80
C TRP A 54 4.02 9.07 -2.13
N ARG A 55 4.00 9.79 -3.25
CA ARG A 55 3.72 9.18 -4.56
C ARG A 55 4.76 8.14 -4.96
N PHE A 56 6.04 8.38 -4.70
CA PHE A 56 7.10 7.41 -5.01
C PHE A 56 6.92 6.07 -4.26
N ALA A 57 6.31 6.13 -3.07
CA ALA A 57 6.01 4.98 -2.22
C ALA A 57 4.59 4.43 -2.40
N GLY A 58 3.71 5.12 -3.14
CA GLY A 58 2.35 4.70 -3.42
C GLY A 58 2.32 3.43 -4.28
N ARG A 59 1.53 2.45 -3.86
CA ARG A 59 1.29 1.21 -4.61
C ARG A 59 -0.20 0.89 -4.61
N ARG A 60 -0.59 0.14 -5.64
CA ARG A 60 -1.91 -0.44 -5.78
C ARG A 60 -1.75 -1.95 -5.89
N GLY A 61 -2.43 -2.70 -5.02
CA GLY A 61 -2.41 -4.16 -5.02
C GLY A 61 -3.82 -4.73 -4.98
N SER A 62 -4.02 -5.88 -5.60
CA SER A 62 -5.21 -6.70 -5.41
C SER A 62 -4.94 -7.69 -4.29
N VAL A 63 -5.85 -7.80 -3.33
CA VAL A 63 -5.78 -8.79 -2.26
C VAL A 63 -7.05 -9.63 -2.25
N ASN A 64 -6.89 -10.92 -2.00
CA ASN A 64 -7.99 -11.87 -1.98
C ASN A 64 -8.58 -11.97 -0.57
N VAL A 65 -9.86 -12.34 -0.49
CA VAL A 65 -10.48 -12.73 0.77
C VAL A 65 -9.69 -13.89 1.39
N ASN A 66 -9.49 -13.83 2.70
CA ASN A 66 -8.75 -14.81 3.46
C ASN A 66 -9.66 -16.00 3.79
N ASN A 67 -9.94 -16.80 2.76
CA ASN A 67 -10.68 -18.05 2.88
C ASN A 67 -9.68 -19.21 2.89
N THR A 68 -9.94 -20.19 3.76
CA THR A 68 -9.09 -21.38 3.89
C THR A 68 -9.87 -22.62 3.48
N ALA A 69 -9.25 -23.49 2.69
CA ALA A 69 -9.87 -24.73 2.27
C ALA A 69 -9.89 -25.75 3.44
N ILE A 70 -11.06 -26.33 3.69
CA ILE A 70 -11.21 -27.48 4.58
C ILE A 70 -10.84 -28.73 3.79
N THR A 71 -9.81 -29.44 4.27
CA THR A 71 -9.33 -30.69 3.65
C THR A 71 -9.91 -31.94 4.29
N ALA A 72 -10.34 -31.84 5.55
CA ALA A 72 -11.02 -32.92 6.25
C ALA A 72 -11.83 -32.40 7.44
N VAL A 73 -12.93 -33.09 7.74
CA VAL A 73 -13.63 -33.04 9.02
C VAL A 73 -13.55 -34.43 9.65
N ALA A 74 -13.22 -34.50 10.94
CA ALA A 74 -13.09 -35.73 11.71
C ALA A 74 -13.89 -35.68 13.01
N ASP A 75 -14.27 -36.85 13.52
CA ASP A 75 -14.91 -36.94 14.84
C ASP A 75 -13.90 -36.56 15.94
N HIS A 76 -14.29 -35.58 16.78
CA HIS A 76 -13.50 -35.15 17.93
C HIS A 76 -14.22 -35.43 19.27
N SER A 77 -15.37 -36.11 19.22
CA SER A 77 -16.22 -36.41 20.37
C SER A 77 -15.52 -37.25 21.46
N GLY A 78 -14.50 -38.02 21.09
CA GLY A 78 -13.66 -38.78 22.02
C GLY A 78 -12.74 -37.92 22.90
N THR A 79 -12.49 -36.66 22.49
CA THR A 79 -11.69 -35.68 23.27
C THR A 79 -12.59 -34.64 23.91
N VAL A 80 -13.48 -34.03 23.11
CA VAL A 80 -14.48 -33.07 23.57
C VAL A 80 -15.84 -33.51 23.04
N SER A 81 -16.72 -33.97 23.93
CA SER A 81 -18.01 -34.53 23.55
C SER A 81 -18.83 -33.58 22.65
N GLY A 82 -19.38 -34.12 21.56
CA GLY A 82 -20.24 -33.35 20.64
C GLY A 82 -19.49 -32.36 19.74
N THR A 83 -18.20 -32.58 19.48
CA THR A 83 -17.40 -31.72 18.60
C THR A 83 -16.84 -32.45 17.39
N VAL A 84 -16.55 -31.68 16.35
CA VAL A 84 -15.81 -32.13 15.16
C VAL A 84 -14.50 -31.36 15.03
N LEU A 85 -13.44 -32.04 14.58
CA LEU A 85 -12.14 -31.44 14.29
C LEU A 85 -12.07 -31.14 12.79
N VAL A 86 -11.75 -29.91 12.44
CA VAL A 86 -11.55 -29.44 11.06
C VAL A 86 -10.06 -29.32 10.78
N THR A 87 -9.62 -29.82 9.63
CA THR A 87 -8.28 -29.60 9.09
C THR A 87 -8.32 -28.56 7.98
N ALA A 88 -7.77 -27.38 8.27
CA ALA A 88 -7.65 -26.25 7.36
C ALA A 88 -6.25 -25.65 7.56
N ALA A 89 -5.31 -25.95 6.67
CA ALA A 89 -3.91 -25.56 6.85
C ALA A 89 -3.73 -24.04 6.82
N GLU A 90 -2.87 -23.51 7.68
CA GLU A 90 -2.52 -22.07 7.75
C GLU A 90 -3.77 -21.16 7.83
N HIS A 91 -4.72 -21.49 8.71
CA HIS A 91 -6.01 -20.79 8.78
C HIS A 91 -5.95 -19.41 9.45
N ASP A 92 -4.87 -19.09 10.19
CA ASP A 92 -4.70 -17.84 10.94
C ASP A 92 -5.94 -17.42 11.76
N LEU A 93 -6.58 -18.39 12.40
CA LEU A 93 -7.73 -18.18 13.28
C LEU A 93 -7.26 -18.28 14.71
N GLN A 94 -8.02 -17.68 15.62
CA GLN A 94 -7.80 -17.72 17.06
C GLN A 94 -8.99 -18.38 17.77
N THR A 95 -8.73 -18.94 18.96
CA THR A 95 -9.81 -19.49 19.77
C THR A 95 -10.80 -18.38 20.16
N GLY A 96 -12.08 -18.62 19.92
CA GLY A 96 -13.14 -17.64 20.11
C GLY A 96 -13.54 -16.88 18.83
N ASP A 97 -12.81 -17.04 17.73
CA ASP A 97 -13.25 -16.53 16.43
C ASP A 97 -14.56 -17.19 16.00
N THR A 98 -15.41 -16.41 15.33
CA THR A 98 -16.57 -16.94 14.60
C THR A 98 -16.16 -17.17 13.15
N VAL A 99 -16.56 -18.31 12.61
CA VAL A 99 -16.29 -18.66 11.21
C VAL A 99 -17.55 -19.10 10.51
N THR A 100 -17.69 -18.74 9.25
CA THR A 100 -18.70 -19.30 8.35
C THR A 100 -18.08 -20.46 7.58
N ILE A 101 -18.69 -21.63 7.69
CA ILE A 101 -18.35 -22.80 6.87
C ILE A 101 -19.32 -22.87 5.68
N THR A 102 -18.78 -23.05 4.48
CA THR A 102 -19.53 -23.24 3.24
C THR A 102 -19.03 -24.46 2.48
N ASP A 103 -19.79 -24.88 1.45
CA ASP A 103 -19.45 -25.97 0.53
C ASP A 103 -19.32 -27.35 1.17
N THR A 104 -19.80 -27.51 2.40
CA THR A 104 -20.01 -28.81 3.05
C THR A 104 -21.46 -29.25 2.87
N THR A 105 -21.78 -30.51 3.16
CA THR A 105 -23.17 -31.02 3.22
C THR A 105 -23.75 -30.85 4.62
N SER A 106 -22.95 -31.14 5.64
CA SER A 106 -23.45 -31.31 7.02
C SER A 106 -23.06 -30.18 7.98
N TYR A 107 -22.11 -29.33 7.60
CA TYR A 107 -21.44 -28.42 8.54
C TYR A 107 -21.56 -26.93 8.17
N ASN A 108 -22.34 -26.58 7.15
CA ASN A 108 -22.50 -25.19 6.73
C ASN A 108 -23.14 -24.33 7.83
N GLY A 109 -22.71 -23.08 7.91
CA GLY A 109 -23.20 -22.09 8.88
C GLY A 109 -22.10 -21.47 9.71
N ASP A 110 -22.51 -20.65 10.68
CA ASP A 110 -21.60 -19.92 11.55
C ASP A 110 -21.29 -20.70 12.83
N HIS A 111 -20.01 -20.79 13.18
CA HIS A 111 -19.52 -21.55 14.32
C HIS A 111 -18.48 -20.76 15.09
N VAL A 112 -18.55 -20.80 16.43
CA VAL A 112 -17.46 -20.34 17.29
C VAL A 112 -16.46 -21.47 17.46
N ILE A 113 -15.19 -21.20 17.18
CA ILE A 113 -14.15 -22.23 17.10
C ILE A 113 -13.22 -22.24 18.32
N THR A 114 -12.58 -23.38 18.55
CA THR A 114 -11.40 -23.51 19.41
C THR A 114 -10.24 -24.06 18.61
N VAL A 115 -9.15 -23.31 18.55
CA VAL A 115 -7.96 -23.66 17.77
C VAL A 115 -7.13 -24.69 18.53
N VAL A 116 -6.71 -25.74 17.84
CA VAL A 116 -5.85 -26.80 18.39
C VAL A 116 -4.41 -26.57 17.95
N THR A 117 -4.20 -26.27 16.66
CA THR A 117 -2.90 -25.94 16.04
C THR A 117 -3.12 -24.92 14.93
N GLY A 118 -2.06 -24.45 14.25
CA GLY A 118 -2.21 -23.56 13.08
C GLY A 118 -2.94 -24.18 11.88
N ASP A 119 -3.15 -25.50 11.88
CA ASP A 119 -3.79 -26.24 10.78
C ASP A 119 -5.11 -26.90 11.18
N THR A 120 -5.50 -26.83 12.45
CA THR A 120 -6.69 -27.52 12.96
C THR A 120 -7.39 -26.74 14.07
N PHE A 121 -8.72 -26.78 14.02
CA PHE A 121 -9.61 -26.23 15.04
C PHE A 121 -10.83 -27.15 15.19
N TYR A 122 -11.56 -27.03 16.29
CA TYR A 122 -12.82 -27.75 16.49
C TYR A 122 -13.97 -26.80 16.83
N PHE A 123 -15.19 -27.26 16.59
CA PHE A 123 -16.43 -26.60 17.00
C PHE A 123 -17.51 -27.62 17.36
N THR A 124 -18.62 -27.15 17.94
CA THR A 124 -19.70 -28.03 18.39
C THR A 124 -20.58 -28.46 17.21
N ALA A 125 -20.50 -29.73 16.82
CA ALA A 125 -21.35 -30.37 15.84
C ALA A 125 -21.33 -31.90 16.02
N THR A 126 -22.38 -32.56 15.56
CA THR A 126 -22.38 -34.03 15.49
C THR A 126 -21.63 -34.48 14.24
N PHE A 127 -20.64 -35.35 14.39
CA PHE A 127 -19.93 -35.92 13.26
C PHE A 127 -20.89 -36.75 12.38
N VAL A 128 -20.95 -36.42 11.09
CA VAL A 128 -21.73 -37.15 10.08
C VAL A 128 -20.79 -37.93 9.16
N ALA A 129 -19.89 -37.22 8.50
CA ALA A 129 -18.89 -37.76 7.61
C ALA A 129 -17.68 -36.80 7.49
N THR A 130 -16.60 -37.29 6.91
CA THR A 130 -15.50 -36.44 6.45
C THR A 130 -15.91 -35.72 5.17
N GLU A 131 -15.81 -34.40 5.19
CA GLU A 131 -16.21 -33.52 4.09
C GLU A 131 -15.10 -32.49 3.83
N THR A 132 -15.11 -31.93 2.62
CA THR A 132 -14.31 -30.76 2.23
C THR A 132 -15.22 -29.55 2.13
N GLY A 133 -14.65 -28.35 2.21
CA GLY A 133 -15.41 -27.10 2.11
C GLY A 133 -14.49 -25.90 2.24
N THR A 134 -15.08 -24.77 2.62
CA THR A 134 -14.36 -23.53 2.85
C THR A 134 -14.67 -23.00 4.24
N VAL A 135 -13.67 -22.49 4.94
CA VAL A 135 -13.85 -21.73 6.17
C VAL A 135 -13.46 -20.28 5.92
N GLN A 136 -14.30 -19.36 6.41
CA GLN A 136 -14.09 -17.93 6.34
C GLN A 136 -14.29 -17.32 7.74
N TRP A 137 -13.38 -16.43 8.16
CA TRP A 137 -13.57 -15.65 9.39
C TRP A 137 -14.73 -14.66 9.23
N THR A 138 -15.54 -14.49 10.28
CA THR A 138 -16.65 -13.52 10.33
C THR A 138 -16.83 -12.94 11.73
N SER A 139 -17.59 -11.85 11.85
CA SER A 139 -17.94 -11.19 13.11
C SER A 139 -19.29 -10.48 13.01
N ASP A 140 -19.80 -9.98 14.14
CA ASP A 140 -21.05 -9.20 14.18
C ASP A 140 -20.95 -7.88 13.39
N GLU A 141 -19.75 -7.31 13.25
CA GLU A 141 -19.52 -6.02 12.58
C GLU A 141 -19.07 -6.18 11.12
N PHE A 142 -18.26 -7.20 10.84
CA PHE A 142 -17.64 -7.44 9.54
C PHE A 142 -17.74 -8.89 9.09
N THR A 143 -18.11 -9.08 7.82
CA THR A 143 -18.28 -10.41 7.22
C THR A 143 -17.00 -10.92 6.55
N TYR A 144 -16.16 -10.02 6.01
CA TYR A 144 -15.01 -10.39 5.17
C TYR A 144 -13.70 -9.88 5.75
N ARG A 145 -12.67 -10.74 5.66
CA ARG A 145 -11.31 -10.50 6.09
C ARG A 145 -10.36 -10.63 4.91
N PHE A 146 -9.49 -9.65 4.70
CA PHE A 146 -8.50 -9.63 3.62
C PHE A 146 -7.10 -9.47 4.19
N THR A 147 -6.12 -10.23 3.69
CA THR A 147 -4.72 -10.07 4.10
C THR A 147 -4.17 -8.74 3.60
N ARG A 148 -3.66 -7.90 4.51
CA ARG A 148 -3.11 -6.59 4.15
C ARG A 148 -1.76 -6.77 3.43
N PRO A 149 -1.47 -6.01 2.37
CA PRO A 149 -0.12 -5.92 1.85
C PRO A 149 0.86 -5.38 2.89
N THR A 150 2.14 -5.78 2.81
CA THR A 150 3.22 -5.16 3.58
C THR A 150 3.28 -3.67 3.26
N SER A 151 2.80 -2.86 4.19
CA SER A 151 2.55 -1.44 3.98
C SER A 151 2.72 -0.68 5.29
N VAL A 152 3.19 0.56 5.18
CA VAL A 152 3.28 1.50 6.30
C VAL A 152 1.87 2.02 6.64
N ARG A 153 1.10 2.35 5.59
CA ARG A 153 -0.24 2.93 5.72
C ARG A 153 -1.12 2.51 4.55
N VAL A 154 -2.36 2.13 4.84
CA VAL A 154 -3.41 1.95 3.83
C VAL A 154 -4.08 3.30 3.59
N ILE A 155 -4.27 3.66 2.32
CA ILE A 155 -4.80 4.96 1.90
C ILE A 155 -6.26 4.80 1.45
N LYS A 156 -6.53 3.82 0.59
CA LYS A 156 -7.87 3.51 0.08
C LYS A 156 -8.04 2.02 -0.07
N VAL A 157 -9.28 1.58 0.11
CA VAL A 157 -9.73 0.24 -0.24
C VAL A 157 -10.91 0.41 -1.18
N SER A 158 -10.94 -0.36 -2.26
CA SER A 158 -11.96 -0.27 -3.30
C SER A 158 -12.39 -1.65 -3.78
N VAL A 159 -13.67 -1.79 -4.09
CA VAL A 159 -14.30 -2.99 -4.66
C VAL A 159 -14.99 -2.58 -5.95
N ASN A 160 -14.74 -3.30 -7.05
CA ASN A 160 -15.37 -3.00 -8.35
C ASN A 160 -15.27 -1.52 -8.77
N SER A 161 -14.13 -0.88 -8.45
CA SER A 161 -13.84 0.55 -8.66
C SER A 161 -14.61 1.55 -7.78
N ALA A 162 -15.47 1.08 -6.87
CA ALA A 162 -16.08 1.91 -5.82
C ALA A 162 -15.20 1.91 -4.57
N GLN A 163 -14.93 3.09 -4.02
CA GLN A 163 -14.19 3.22 -2.77
C GLN A 163 -15.06 2.74 -1.60
N LEU A 164 -14.49 1.89 -0.74
CA LEU A 164 -15.10 1.48 0.51
C LEU A 164 -14.93 2.58 1.57
N THR A 165 -15.98 2.80 2.34
CA THR A 165 -15.98 3.75 3.47
C THR A 165 -16.10 3.04 4.83
N ASP A 166 -16.53 1.78 4.80
CA ASP A 166 -16.82 0.88 5.90
C ASP A 166 -15.76 -0.24 5.96
N TRP A 167 -14.51 0.16 6.13
CA TRP A 167 -13.42 -0.78 6.36
C TRP A 167 -12.66 -0.43 7.62
N LYS A 168 -12.17 -1.47 8.30
CA LYS A 168 -11.37 -1.36 9.52
C LYS A 168 -10.06 -2.12 9.33
N ARG A 169 -8.97 -1.56 9.84
CA ARG A 169 -7.69 -2.25 9.94
C ARG A 169 -7.62 -2.95 11.29
N GLU A 170 -7.31 -4.24 11.27
CA GLU A 170 -7.09 -5.02 12.49
C GLU A 170 -5.86 -5.91 12.30
N ASP A 171 -4.81 -5.65 13.08
CA ASP A 171 -3.50 -6.28 12.95
C ASP A 171 -2.97 -6.36 11.50
N ILE A 172 -2.90 -7.55 10.90
CA ILE A 172 -2.45 -7.79 9.52
C ILE A 172 -3.61 -7.86 8.50
N TYR A 173 -4.84 -7.60 8.93
CA TYR A 173 -6.04 -7.72 8.12
C TYR A 173 -6.75 -6.40 7.84
N LEU A 174 -7.50 -6.41 6.75
CA LEU A 174 -8.52 -5.43 6.41
C LEU A 174 -9.89 -6.11 6.52
N LEU A 175 -10.77 -5.52 7.31
CA LEU A 175 -12.11 -6.01 7.58
C LEU A 175 -13.13 -5.13 6.87
N THR A 176 -14.14 -5.74 6.24
CA THR A 176 -15.25 -5.03 5.61
C THR A 176 -16.47 -5.96 5.50
N SER A 177 -17.66 -5.38 5.34
CA SER A 177 -18.89 -6.13 5.10
C SER A 177 -19.25 -6.17 3.61
N GLN A 178 -18.46 -5.54 2.76
CA GLN A 178 -18.68 -5.57 1.32
C GLN A 178 -18.31 -6.95 0.75
N GLU A 179 -19.32 -7.64 0.20
CA GLU A 179 -19.15 -8.92 -0.49
C GLU A 179 -18.32 -8.74 -1.77
N ASP A 180 -17.09 -9.27 -1.74
CA ASP A 180 -16.27 -9.55 -2.90
C ASP A 180 -15.21 -10.60 -2.53
N THR A 181 -14.71 -11.31 -3.54
CA THR A 181 -13.57 -12.23 -3.42
C THR A 181 -12.23 -11.50 -3.47
N THR A 182 -12.21 -10.27 -3.99
CA THR A 182 -11.02 -9.46 -4.16
C THR A 182 -11.28 -8.00 -3.83
N VAL A 183 -10.34 -7.34 -3.15
CA VAL A 183 -10.34 -5.89 -2.97
C VAL A 183 -9.05 -5.28 -3.51
N ILE A 184 -9.18 -4.07 -4.03
CA ILE A 184 -8.06 -3.24 -4.45
C ILE A 184 -7.66 -2.35 -3.27
N VAL A 185 -6.39 -2.42 -2.90
CA VAL A 185 -5.82 -1.60 -1.83
C VAL A 185 -4.80 -0.63 -2.42
N GLU A 186 -4.98 0.66 -2.17
CA GLU A 186 -3.96 1.68 -2.35
C GLU A 186 -3.25 1.91 -1.02
N TYR A 187 -1.92 1.82 -1.00
CA TYR A 187 -1.13 1.88 0.22
C TYR A 187 0.24 2.53 0.00
N VAL A 188 0.83 2.99 1.11
CA VAL A 188 2.24 3.41 1.18
C VAL A 188 3.09 2.18 1.45
N GLN A 189 3.92 1.81 0.48
CA GLN A 189 4.86 0.70 0.60
C GLN A 189 5.99 1.06 1.58
N SER A 190 6.43 0.08 2.38
CA SER A 190 7.68 0.20 3.12
C SER A 190 8.86 0.06 2.14
N ILE A 191 9.52 1.17 1.83
CA ILE A 191 10.67 1.22 0.93
C ILE A 191 11.94 1.36 1.77
N THR A 192 12.82 0.38 1.66
CA THR A 192 14.12 0.35 2.36
C THR A 192 15.31 0.70 1.47
N ASN A 193 15.14 0.67 0.14
CA ASN A 193 16.21 0.99 -0.81
C ASN A 193 16.33 2.52 -0.99
N GLU A 194 17.42 3.09 -0.51
CA GLU A 194 17.67 4.54 -0.53
C GLU A 194 17.82 5.11 -1.95
N ALA A 195 18.18 4.27 -2.93
CA ALA A 195 18.28 4.71 -4.31
C ALA A 195 16.92 5.12 -4.91
N LEU A 196 15.81 4.68 -4.30
CA LEU A 196 14.45 5.04 -4.71
C LEU A 196 13.93 6.32 -4.06
N PHE A 197 14.67 6.90 -3.11
CA PHE A 197 14.22 8.08 -2.39
C PHE A 197 14.39 9.35 -3.24
N PRO A 198 13.29 10.04 -3.57
CA PRO A 198 13.40 11.31 -4.24
C PRO A 198 14.04 12.33 -3.31
N SER A 199 14.65 13.34 -3.91
CA SER A 199 15.44 14.32 -3.16
C SER A 199 14.70 15.08 -2.07
N HIS A 200 13.42 15.37 -2.31
CA HIS A 200 12.57 16.07 -1.36
C HIS A 200 12.27 15.19 -0.14
N PHE A 201 12.06 13.89 -0.35
CA PHE A 201 11.88 12.92 0.72
C PHE A 201 13.17 12.69 1.51
N ALA A 202 14.29 12.46 0.82
CA ALA A 202 15.58 12.26 1.47
C ALA A 202 15.96 13.45 2.37
N LYS A 203 15.53 14.67 1.98
CA LYS A 203 15.69 15.87 2.79
C LYS A 203 14.91 15.85 4.09
N VAL A 204 13.64 15.51 4.02
CA VAL A 204 12.80 15.35 5.21
C VAL A 204 13.38 14.25 6.10
N LEU A 205 13.79 13.12 5.51
CA LEU A 205 14.35 11.99 6.24
C LEU A 205 15.61 12.39 7.03
N TYR A 206 16.62 13.02 6.41
CA TYR A 206 17.81 13.42 7.17
C TYR A 206 17.53 14.51 8.20
N MET A 207 16.54 15.38 7.97
CA MET A 207 16.13 16.39 8.95
C MET A 207 15.46 15.74 10.16
N ASN A 208 14.60 14.75 9.93
CA ASN A 208 13.99 13.98 11.01
C ASN A 208 15.05 13.19 11.78
N MET A 209 15.97 12.52 11.07
CA MET A 209 17.12 11.87 11.70
C MET A 209 17.93 12.84 12.56
N ALA A 210 18.25 14.04 12.06
CA ALA A 210 19.00 15.03 12.84
C ALA A 210 18.26 15.42 14.13
N ALA A 211 16.93 15.56 14.06
CA ALA A 211 16.12 15.87 15.24
C ALA A 211 16.21 14.78 16.32
N HIS A 212 16.08 13.51 15.96
CA HIS A 212 16.22 12.39 16.90
C HIS A 212 17.66 12.27 17.44
N LEU A 213 18.66 12.40 16.57
CA LEU A 213 20.08 12.28 16.93
C LEU A 213 20.59 13.43 17.82
N ALA A 214 19.93 14.59 17.82
CA ALA A 214 20.39 15.77 18.57
C ALA A 214 20.48 15.52 20.09
N TYR A 215 19.56 14.73 20.65
CA TYR A 215 19.64 14.35 22.06
C TYR A 215 20.68 13.24 22.29
N ASP A 216 20.69 12.21 21.44
CA ASP A 216 21.53 11.03 21.66
C ASP A 216 23.03 11.28 21.44
N LEU A 217 23.38 12.16 20.51
CA LEU A 217 24.78 12.48 20.20
C LEU A 217 25.28 13.74 20.90
N VAL A 218 24.48 14.81 20.89
CA VAL A 218 24.92 16.15 21.34
C VAL A 218 24.30 16.54 22.69
N GLN A 219 23.38 15.73 23.24
CA GLN A 219 22.67 16.00 24.50
C GLN A 219 21.96 17.35 24.52
N ASN A 220 21.49 17.81 23.35
CA ASN A 220 20.88 19.12 23.19
C ASN A 220 19.40 19.02 22.81
N ARG A 221 18.54 18.97 23.84
CA ARG A 221 17.09 18.93 23.66
C ARG A 221 16.54 20.15 22.92
N ALA A 222 17.06 21.34 23.20
CA ALA A 222 16.60 22.57 22.54
C ALA A 222 16.91 22.59 21.03
N LEU A 223 18.01 21.92 20.62
CA LEU A 223 18.32 21.72 19.21
C LEU A 223 17.35 20.71 18.57
N SER A 224 17.07 19.60 19.25
CA SER A 224 16.08 18.60 18.81
C SER A 224 14.72 19.25 18.54
N ASP A 225 14.17 19.98 19.52
CA ASP A 225 12.87 20.65 19.40
C ASP A 225 12.85 21.67 18.25
N ARG A 226 13.95 22.41 18.04
CA ARG A 226 14.07 23.36 16.93
C ARG A 226 14.09 22.66 15.57
N LEU A 227 14.81 21.54 15.46
CA LEU A 227 14.89 20.77 14.21
C LEU A 227 13.55 20.13 13.86
N LEU A 228 12.81 19.61 14.84
CA LEU A 228 11.43 19.13 14.65
C LEU A 228 10.51 20.26 14.17
N LEU A 229 10.57 21.44 14.80
CA LEU A 229 9.78 22.58 14.37
C LEU A 229 10.11 23.00 12.94
N GLU A 230 11.39 23.06 12.55
CA GLU A 230 11.80 23.38 11.18
C GLU A 230 11.37 22.31 10.17
N LEU A 231 11.46 21.03 10.55
CA LEU A 231 10.98 19.89 9.76
C LEU A 231 9.49 20.04 9.44
N GLU A 232 8.66 20.21 10.46
CA GLU A 232 7.20 20.28 10.34
C GLU A 232 6.72 21.55 9.63
N THR A 233 7.32 22.70 9.92
CA THR A 233 6.82 23.99 9.42
C THR A 233 7.36 24.36 8.04
N VAL A 234 8.55 23.87 7.67
CA VAL A 234 9.23 24.30 6.42
C VAL A 234 9.46 23.14 5.47
N HIS A 235 10.14 22.07 5.91
CA HIS A 235 10.61 21.05 4.98
C HIS A 235 9.52 20.06 4.58
N MET A 236 8.67 19.64 5.52
CA MET A 236 7.54 18.76 5.24
C MET A 236 6.55 19.37 4.23
N PRO A 237 6.02 20.59 4.42
CA PRO A 237 5.09 21.19 3.46
C PRO A 237 5.70 21.38 2.07
N ARG A 238 7.00 21.73 2.00
CA ARG A 238 7.71 21.87 0.73
C ARG A 238 7.90 20.54 0.02
N ALA A 239 8.26 19.49 0.77
CA ALA A 239 8.43 18.17 0.20
C ALA A 239 7.11 17.60 -0.33
N VAL A 240 6.01 17.79 0.43
CA VAL A 240 4.65 17.47 -0.02
C VAL A 240 4.29 18.21 -1.30
N ALA A 241 4.57 19.51 -1.38
CA ALA A 241 4.29 20.31 -2.56
C ALA A 241 5.13 19.89 -3.79
N LEU A 242 6.35 19.40 -3.58
CA LEU A 242 7.20 18.89 -4.66
C LEU A 242 6.74 17.51 -5.14
N ASP A 243 6.43 16.59 -4.21
CA ASP A 243 5.85 15.28 -4.53
C ASP A 243 4.56 15.44 -5.35
N ALA A 244 3.68 16.39 -4.95
CA ALA A 244 2.46 16.69 -5.69
C ALA A 244 2.68 17.19 -7.13
N LYS A 245 3.82 17.84 -7.43
CA LYS A 245 4.12 18.37 -8.77
C LYS A 245 4.57 17.32 -9.77
N GLU A 246 4.95 16.13 -9.32
CA GLU A 246 5.35 15.02 -10.21
C GLU A 246 4.15 14.35 -10.91
N LEU A 247 2.98 14.99 -10.90
CA LEU A 247 1.81 14.58 -11.68
C LEU A 247 2.05 14.72 -13.18
N PHE A 248 2.01 13.59 -13.89
CA PHE A 248 1.60 13.59 -15.29
C PHE A 248 0.08 13.78 -15.32
N VAL A 249 -0.38 14.91 -15.87
CA VAL A 249 -1.79 15.10 -16.21
C VAL A 249 -1.98 14.45 -17.58
N GLU A 250 -2.74 13.36 -17.65
CA GLU A 250 -3.26 12.91 -18.93
C GLU A 250 -4.24 14.00 -19.40
N GLU A 251 -3.90 14.67 -20.51
CA GLU A 251 -4.85 15.58 -21.15
C GLU A 251 -6.01 14.72 -21.66
N ASP A 252 -7.23 14.96 -21.15
CA ASP A 252 -8.46 14.37 -21.68
C ASP A 252 -8.68 14.70 -23.17
N ASN A 253 -7.91 15.66 -23.71
CA ASN A 253 -7.94 16.01 -25.11
C ASN A 253 -6.98 15.16 -25.95
N GLN A 254 -7.50 14.07 -26.52
CA GLN A 254 -6.79 13.24 -27.50
C GLN A 254 -6.68 13.89 -28.90
N ASP A 255 -7.14 15.13 -29.10
CA ASP A 255 -7.10 15.84 -30.41
C ASP A 255 -5.69 15.82 -31.04
N TRP A 256 -4.62 15.91 -30.24
CA TRP A 256 -3.26 15.90 -30.77
C TRP A 256 -2.79 14.53 -31.29
N ARG A 257 -3.34 13.42 -30.76
CA ARG A 257 -3.06 12.07 -31.24
C ARG A 257 -3.64 11.85 -32.64
N ASP A 258 -4.81 12.41 -32.90
CA ASP A 258 -5.46 12.34 -34.22
C ASP A 258 -4.76 13.22 -35.26
N VAL A 259 -4.23 14.39 -34.87
CA VAL A 259 -3.43 15.23 -35.77
C VAL A 259 -2.08 14.58 -36.12
N GLY A 260 -1.46 13.86 -35.18
CA GLY A 260 -0.20 13.14 -35.41
C GLY A 260 -0.34 11.90 -36.30
N HIS A 261 -1.49 11.21 -36.24
CA HIS A 261 -1.77 10.03 -37.07
C HIS A 261 -2.47 10.36 -38.41
N ALA A 262 -3.05 11.55 -38.55
CA ALA A 262 -3.63 12.03 -39.82
C ALA A 262 -2.60 12.53 -40.86
N GLY A 263 -1.30 12.50 -40.55
CA GLY A 263 -0.22 12.92 -41.45
C GLY A 263 0.18 11.90 -42.53
N GLY A 264 -0.67 10.92 -42.88
CA GLY A 264 -0.28 9.78 -43.72
C GLY A 264 -1.26 9.33 -44.80
N THR A 265 -2.40 10.02 -45.00
CA THR A 265 -3.31 9.69 -46.12
C THR A 265 -3.27 10.78 -47.17
N ARG A 266 -2.68 10.45 -48.33
CA ARG A 266 -2.79 11.26 -49.56
C ARG A 266 -4.26 11.49 -49.86
N GLN A 267 -4.80 12.66 -49.53
CA GLN A 267 -6.03 13.11 -50.15
C GLN A 267 -5.73 13.34 -51.64
N ASN A 268 -6.21 12.42 -52.46
CA ASN A 268 -6.36 12.66 -53.89
C ASN A 268 -7.28 13.87 -54.04
N PHE A 269 -6.69 15.04 -54.31
CA PHE A 269 -7.41 16.22 -54.75
C PHE A 269 -8.04 15.92 -56.11
N ASN A 270 -9.27 15.39 -56.08
CA ASN A 270 -10.10 15.27 -57.26
C ASN A 270 -10.62 16.68 -57.56
N LEU A 271 -9.80 17.48 -58.24
CA LEU A 271 -10.18 18.81 -58.69
C LEU A 271 -11.38 18.68 -59.65
N PRO A 272 -12.51 19.37 -59.40
CA PRO A 272 -13.61 19.38 -60.34
C PRO A 272 -13.15 19.99 -61.66
N ARG A 273 -13.25 19.20 -62.75
CA ARG A 273 -13.08 19.68 -64.13
C ARG A 273 -14.11 20.79 -64.38
N LEU A 274 -13.65 22.03 -64.43
CA LEU A 274 -14.45 23.14 -64.96
C LEU A 274 -14.73 22.88 -66.44
N THR A 275 -15.99 22.59 -66.76
CA THR A 275 -16.49 22.48 -68.12
C THR A 275 -16.50 23.86 -68.79
N ALA A 276 -15.99 23.94 -70.01
CA ALA A 276 -15.83 25.15 -70.80
C ALA A 276 -17.18 25.77 -71.23
N ALA A 277 -17.84 26.50 -70.32
CA ALA A 277 -19.10 27.20 -70.65
C ALA A 277 -19.38 28.48 -69.84
N GLN A 278 -18.41 29.09 -69.14
CA GLN A 278 -18.63 30.38 -68.46
C GLN A 278 -17.47 31.38 -68.66
N VAL A 279 -17.12 31.65 -69.91
CA VAL A 279 -16.42 32.88 -70.30
C VAL A 279 -17.47 33.80 -70.93
N SER A 280 -18.15 34.59 -70.11
CA SER A 280 -18.97 35.71 -70.56
C SER A 280 -18.13 36.99 -70.50
N GLN A 281 -17.85 37.50 -71.70
CA GLN A 281 -17.65 38.89 -72.08
C GLN A 281 -17.71 39.95 -70.96
N SER A 282 -16.62 40.71 -70.83
CA SER A 282 -16.67 42.18 -70.73
C SER A 282 -15.27 42.76 -71.00
N ASN A 283 -15.02 43.10 -72.27
CA ASN A 283 -13.98 44.04 -72.67
C ASN A 283 -14.45 45.46 -72.31
N ILE A 284 -13.58 46.23 -71.65
CA ILE A 284 -13.51 47.69 -71.81
C ILE A 284 -12.03 48.03 -71.99
N THR A 285 -11.63 48.25 -73.24
CA THR A 285 -11.19 49.57 -73.71
C THR A 285 -11.74 49.76 -75.12
#